data_AF-A0A1U9R3H6-F1
#
_entry.id   AF-A0A1U9R3H6-F1
#
_cell.length_a   1.000
_cell.length_b   1.000
_cell.length_c   1.000
_cell.angle_alpha   90.00
_cell.angle_beta   90.00
_cell.angle_gamma   90.00
#
_symmetry.space_group_name_H-M   'P 1'
#
loop_
_entity.id
_entity.type
_entity.pdbx_description
1 polymer ?
#
loop_
_entity_poly.entity_id
_entity_poly.type
_entity_poly.pdbx_seq_one_letter_code
_entity_poly.pdbx_strand_id
1 'polypeptide(L)'
;MAVGAIWKGQVREPYLRGRARDAKNRRLPRDLRRSADMAIAAARHAAAADEPAIVRVDEVLTLAAEHFGHGAVSRESAAEALRERYEWNRCDADCVTDAYES
;
A
#
# COMPACT_ATOMS: atom_id res chain seq x y z
N MET A 1 -25.45 30.63 -30.26
CA MET A 1 -24.69 30.88 -29.02
C MET A 1 -25.63 30.65 -27.85
N ALA A 2 -25.55 29.51 -27.18
CA ALA A 2 -26.44 29.17 -26.06
C ALA A 2 -25.71 29.47 -24.75
N VAL A 3 -26.23 30.47 -24.04
CA VAL A 3 -25.71 30.99 -22.78
C VAL A 3 -25.77 29.91 -21.72
N GLY A 4 -24.61 29.59 -21.13
CA GLY A 4 -24.48 28.61 -20.06
C GLY A 4 -25.33 28.98 -18.86
N ALA A 5 -26.38 28.20 -18.61
CA ALA A 5 -27.15 28.25 -17.39
C ALA A 5 -26.37 27.52 -16.29
N ILE A 6 -25.62 28.28 -15.49
CA ILE A 6 -25.02 27.81 -14.24
C ILE A 6 -26.16 27.56 -13.25
N TRP A 7 -26.64 26.32 -13.18
CA TRP A 7 -27.60 25.91 -12.17
C TRP A 7 -26.88 25.62 -10.85
N LYS A 8 -27.09 26.56 -9.92
CA LYS A 8 -26.84 26.50 -8.50
C LYS A 8 -27.59 25.28 -7.92
N GLY A 9 -26.87 24.34 -7.29
CA GLY A 9 -27.47 23.53 -6.22
C GLY A 9 -27.37 22.00 -6.25
N GLN A 10 -26.77 21.35 -7.26
CA GLN A 10 -26.54 19.90 -7.21
C GLN A 10 -25.15 19.52 -7.74
N VAL A 11 -24.14 19.72 -6.90
CA VAL A 11 -22.78 19.28 -7.20
C VAL A 11 -22.65 17.79 -6.84
N ARG A 12 -22.74 16.94 -7.88
CA ARG A 12 -21.77 15.87 -8.17
C ARG A 12 -21.63 14.66 -7.23
N GLU A 13 -22.70 14.04 -6.74
CA GLU A 13 -22.54 12.79 -5.97
C GLU A 13 -21.84 11.64 -6.74
N PRO A 14 -22.14 11.34 -8.02
CA PRO A 14 -21.44 10.26 -8.76
C PRO A 14 -20.03 10.65 -9.24
N TYR A 15 -19.80 11.91 -9.62
CA TYR A 15 -18.48 12.38 -10.06
C TYR A 15 -17.48 12.43 -8.89
N LEU A 16 -17.93 12.78 -7.68
CA LEU A 16 -17.10 12.74 -6.48
C LEU A 16 -16.68 11.31 -6.13
N ARG A 17 -17.55 10.31 -6.29
CA ARG A 17 -17.21 8.89 -6.09
C ARG A 17 -16.15 8.40 -7.09
N GLY A 18 -16.30 8.75 -8.38
CA GLY A 18 -15.30 8.44 -9.40
C GLY A 18 -13.94 9.08 -9.12
N ARG A 19 -13.93 10.37 -8.74
CA ARG A 19 -12.71 11.10 -8.37
C ARG A 19 -12.08 10.57 -7.08
N ALA A 20 -12.89 10.17 -6.10
CA ALA A 20 -12.40 9.57 -4.86
C ALA A 20 -11.75 8.20 -5.12
N ARG A 21 -12.32 7.39 -6.01
CA ARG A 21 -11.73 6.10 -6.41
C ARG A 21 -10.43 6.28 -7.20
N ASP A 22 -10.38 7.22 -8.13
CA ASP A 22 -9.16 7.54 -8.88
C ASP A 22 -8.05 8.06 -7.95
N ALA A 23 -8.38 8.96 -7.02
CA ALA A 23 -7.44 9.46 -6.02
C ALA A 23 -6.95 8.35 -5.08
N LYS A 24 -7.82 7.40 -4.69
CA LYS A 24 -7.46 6.22 -3.89
C LYS A 24 -6.49 5.31 -4.66
N ASN A 25 -6.77 5.03 -5.93
CA ASN A 25 -5.92 4.21 -6.78
C ASN A 25 -4.53 4.83 -7.03
N ARG A 26 -4.45 6.16 -7.16
CA ARG A 26 -3.16 6.86 -7.28
C ARG A 26 -2.33 6.82 -5.99
N ARG A 27 -2.97 6.74 -4.83
CA ARG A 27 -2.31 6.66 -3.53
C ARG A 27 -1.89 5.24 -3.18
N LEU A 28 -2.60 4.23 -3.72
CA LEU A 28 -2.36 2.82 -3.43
C LEU A 28 -0.89 2.40 -3.53
N PRO A 29 -0.11 2.72 -4.58
CA PRO A 29 1.31 2.33 -4.63
C PRO A 29 2.13 2.96 -3.50
N ARG A 30 1.84 4.21 -3.13
CA ARG A 30 2.54 4.91 -2.05
C ARG A 30 2.16 4.33 -0.69
N ASP A 31 0.89 4.00 -0.51
CA ASP A 31 0.38 3.40 0.72
C ASP A 31 0.95 1.99 0.90
N LEU A 32 1.06 1.20 -0.17
CA LEU A 32 1.68 -0.13 -0.14
C LEU A 32 3.17 -0.09 0.19
N ARG A 33 3.92 0.86 -0.40
CA ARG A 33 5.33 1.08 -0.02
C ARG A 33 5.46 1.42 1.46
N ARG A 34 4.58 2.27 1.97
CA ARG A 34 4.58 2.64 3.39
C ARG A 34 4.20 1.46 4.29
N SER A 35 3.24 0.64 3.89
CA SER A 35 2.94 -0.63 4.58
C SER A 35 4.12 -1.59 4.57
N ALA A 36 4.85 -1.70 3.46
CA ALA A 36 6.06 -2.52 3.39
C ALA A 36 7.17 -2.00 4.31
N ASP A 37 7.41 -0.68 4.37
CA ASP A 37 8.37 -0.11 5.33
C ASP A 37 7.97 -0.38 6.79
N MET A 38 6.68 -0.28 7.11
CA MET A 38 6.17 -0.60 8.45
C MET A 38 6.36 -2.08 8.78
N ALA A 39 6.10 -2.99 7.83
CA ALA A 39 6.32 -4.42 8.00
C ALA A 39 7.80 -4.75 8.24
N ILE A 40 8.70 -4.18 7.44
CA ILE A 40 10.15 -4.36 7.61
C ILE A 40 10.62 -3.85 8.98
N ALA A 41 10.17 -2.67 9.40
CA ALA A 41 10.52 -2.11 10.70
C ALA A 41 9.96 -2.95 11.86
N ALA A 42 8.71 -3.41 11.77
CA ALA A 42 8.09 -4.26 12.76
C ALA A 42 8.83 -5.60 12.88
N ALA A 43 9.16 -6.24 11.76
CA ALA A 43 9.90 -7.49 11.73
C ALA A 43 11.30 -7.33 12.34
N ARG A 44 12.02 -6.25 12.01
CA ARG A 44 13.33 -5.94 12.61
C ARG A 44 13.23 -5.68 14.11
N HIS A 45 12.15 -5.06 14.57
CA HIS A 45 11.92 -4.85 16.01
C HIS A 45 11.53 -6.13 16.75
N ALA A 46 10.83 -7.04 16.08
CA ALA A 46 10.41 -8.32 16.65
C ALA A 46 11.52 -9.38 16.61
N ALA A 47 12.46 -9.26 15.68
CA ALA A 47 13.60 -10.16 15.54
C ALA A 47 14.50 -10.11 16.78
N ALA A 48 14.83 -11.29 17.30
CA ALA A 48 15.89 -11.43 18.31
C ALA A 48 17.26 -11.13 17.68
N ALA A 49 18.26 -10.83 18.52
CA ALA A 49 19.58 -10.38 18.06
C ALA A 49 20.34 -11.34 17.12
N ASP A 50 19.90 -12.61 17.00
CA ASP A 50 20.53 -13.66 16.21
C ASP A 50 19.56 -14.31 15.20
N GLU A 51 18.32 -13.83 15.09
CA GLU A 51 17.32 -14.38 14.17
C GLU A 51 17.06 -13.42 13.00
N PRO A 52 16.96 -13.92 11.76
CA PRO A 52 16.62 -13.06 10.63
C PRO A 52 15.19 -12.55 10.75
N ALA A 53 14.97 -11.28 10.43
CA ALA A 53 13.65 -10.67 10.45
C ALA A 53 12.78 -11.23 9.30
N ILE A 54 11.73 -11.98 9.63
CA ILE A 54 10.82 -12.53 8.63
C ILE A 54 9.77 -11.48 8.28
N VAL A 55 9.70 -11.08 7.01
CA VAL A 55 8.75 -10.08 6.49
C VAL A 55 7.83 -10.72 5.47
N ARG A 56 6.52 -10.79 5.76
CA ARG A 56 5.56 -11.46 4.88
C ARG A 56 4.71 -10.49 4.05
N VAL A 57 4.36 -10.88 2.83
CA VAL A 57 3.42 -10.14 1.97
C VAL A 57 2.06 -9.96 2.65
N ASP A 58 1.62 -10.96 3.42
CA ASP A 58 0.37 -10.91 4.17
C ASP A 58 0.35 -9.83 5.27
N GLU A 59 1.49 -9.56 5.90
CA GLU A 59 1.63 -8.48 6.88
C GLU A 59 1.51 -7.12 6.20
N VAL A 60 2.07 -6.97 4.98
CA VAL A 60 1.92 -5.76 4.18
C VAL A 60 0.46 -5.52 3.79
N LEU A 61 -0.27 -6.58 3.42
CA LEU A 61 -1.70 -6.51 3.12
C LEU A 61 -2.52 -6.13 4.36
N THR A 62 -2.22 -6.74 5.51
CA THR A 62 -2.86 -6.44 6.79
C THR A 62 -2.64 -4.98 7.18
N LEU A 63 -1.40 -4.51 7.14
CA LEU A 63 -1.07 -3.10 7.42
C LEU A 63 -1.71 -2.14 6.40
N ALA A 64 -1.82 -2.53 5.13
CA ALA A 64 -2.51 -1.75 4.11
C ALA A 64 -4.02 -1.63 4.38
N ALA A 65 -4.64 -2.71 4.86
CA ALA A 65 -6.04 -2.72 5.25
C ALA A 65 -6.28 -1.88 6.52
N GLU A 66 -5.48 -2.09 7.56
CA GLU A 66 -5.62 -1.45 8.87
C GLU A 66 -5.33 0.05 8.83
N HIS A 67 -4.22 0.48 8.20
CA HIS A 67 -3.78 1.87 8.24
C HIS A 67 -4.31 2.73 7.10
N PHE A 68 -4.68 2.14 5.96
CA PHE A 68 -5.06 2.89 4.75
C PHE A 68 -6.44 2.50 4.19
N GLY A 69 -7.12 1.50 4.77
CA GLY A 69 -8.45 1.09 4.33
C GLY A 69 -8.46 0.43 2.95
N HIS A 70 -7.37 -0.24 2.58
CA HIS A 70 -7.26 -0.98 1.31
C HIS A 70 -7.58 -2.47 1.53
N GLY A 71 -8.86 -2.81 1.67
CA GLY A 71 -9.29 -4.20 1.91
C GLY A 71 -9.29 -5.15 0.69
N ALA A 72 -8.95 -4.64 -0.50
CA ALA A 72 -8.93 -5.44 -1.74
C ALA A 72 -7.71 -5.04 -2.59
N VAL A 73 -6.52 -5.33 -2.08
CA VAL A 73 -5.26 -5.19 -2.82
C VAL A 73 -4.85 -6.56 -3.33
N SER A 74 -4.37 -6.64 -4.57
CA SER A 74 -3.75 -7.88 -5.06
C SER A 74 -2.49 -8.20 -4.26
N ARG A 75 -2.34 -9.47 -3.89
CA ARG A 75 -1.11 -9.99 -3.28
C ARG A 75 0.12 -9.67 -4.14
N GLU A 76 -0.02 -9.69 -5.47
CA GLU A 76 1.05 -9.36 -6.41
C GLU A 76 1.52 -7.90 -6.27
N SER A 77 0.58 -6.96 -6.14
CA SER A 77 0.91 -5.53 -5.96
C SER A 77 1.57 -5.27 -4.60
N ALA A 78 1.15 -6.00 -3.56
CA ALA A 78 1.81 -5.95 -2.26
C ALA A 78 3.21 -6.58 -2.31
N ALA A 79 3.39 -7.70 -3.02
CA ALA A 79 4.68 -8.36 -3.21
C ALA A 79 5.64 -7.48 -4.03
N GLU A 80 5.18 -6.80 -5.08
CA GLU A 80 5.99 -5.83 -5.83
C GLU A 80 6.46 -4.67 -4.93
N ALA A 81 5.54 -4.06 -4.18
CA ALA A 81 5.90 -2.99 -3.26
C ALA A 81 6.87 -3.47 -2.17
N LEU A 82 6.69 -4.69 -1.67
CA LEU A 82 7.59 -5.28 -0.68
C LEU A 82 8.98 -5.55 -1.26
N ARG A 83 9.10 -6.11 -2.47
CA ARG A 83 10.38 -6.32 -3.17
C ARG A 83 11.15 -5.00 -3.33
N GLU A 84 10.48 -3.96 -3.84
CA GLU A 84 11.10 -2.63 -4.02
C GLU A 84 11.67 -2.08 -2.71
N ARG A 85 10.92 -2.18 -1.61
CA ARG A 85 11.36 -1.67 -0.29
C ARG A 85 12.38 -2.58 0.37
N TYR A 86 12.32 -3.88 0.14
CA TYR A 86 13.31 -4.84 0.61
C TYR A 86 14.70 -4.53 0.02
N GLU A 87 14.78 -4.32 -1.29
CA GLU A 87 16.01 -3.92 -1.98
C GLU A 87 16.49 -2.54 -1.52
N TRP A 88 15.57 -1.58 -1.38
CA TRP A 88 15.91 -0.22 -0.94
C TRP A 88 16.51 -0.18 0.47
N ASN A 89 16.00 -1.00 1.39
CA ASN A 89 16.47 -1.06 2.78
C ASN A 89 17.65 -2.03 2.98
N ARG A 90 18.18 -2.63 1.89
CA ARG A 90 19.25 -3.64 1.92
C ARG A 90 18.97 -4.76 2.92
N CYS A 91 17.72 -5.20 2.92
CA CYS A 91 17.22 -6.21 3.85
C CYS A 91 17.81 -7.61 3.59
N ASP A 92 18.55 -7.81 2.50
CA ASP A 92 19.22 -9.08 2.18
C ASP A 92 20.24 -9.53 3.23
N ALA A 93 20.75 -8.62 4.06
CA ALA A 93 21.72 -8.94 5.10
C ALA A 93 21.08 -9.44 6.41
N ASP A 94 19.82 -9.08 6.68
CA ASP A 94 19.19 -9.20 8.01
C ASP A 94 17.72 -9.65 8.00
N CYS A 95 17.09 -9.78 6.83
CA CYS A 95 15.70 -10.17 6.69
C CYS A 95 15.49 -11.33 5.70
N VAL A 96 14.32 -11.95 5.77
CA VAL A 96 13.83 -12.95 4.81
C VAL A 96 12.41 -12.59 4.40
N THR A 97 12.04 -12.82 3.13
CA THR A 97 10.69 -12.47 2.63
C THR A 97 10.12 -13.50 1.65
N ASP A 98 8.79 -13.71 1.69
CA ASP A 98 8.03 -14.56 0.74
C ASP A 98 7.62 -13.80 -0.53
N ALA A 99 8.04 -12.54 -0.69
CA ALA A 99 7.66 -11.69 -1.81
C ALA A 99 8.16 -12.17 -3.18
N TYR A 100 9.14 -13.07 -3.20
CA TYR A 100 9.65 -13.71 -4.42
C TYR A 100 9.01 -15.07 -4.72
N GLU A 101 8.20 -15.60 -3.81
CA GLU A 101 7.46 -16.87 -3.96
C GLU A 101 5.98 -16.65 -4.32
N SER A 102 5.54 -15.39 -4.44
CA SER A 102 4.16 -14.99 -4.77
C SER A 102 3.92 -14.73 -6.24
#